data_AF-A0A972E0S1-F1
#
_entry.id   AF-A0A972E0S1-F1
#
_cell.length_a   1.000
_cell.length_b   1.000
_cell.length_c   1.000
_cell.angle_alpha   90.00
_cell.angle_beta   90.00
_cell.angle_gamma   90.00
#
_symmetry.space_group_name_H-M   'P 1'
#
loop_
_entity.id
_entity.type
_entity.pdbx_description
1 polymer ?
#
loop_
_entity_poly.entity_id
_entity_poly.type
_entity_poly.pdbx_seq_one_letter_code
_entity_poly.pdbx_strand_id
1 'polypeptide(L)'
;MSTTGTVTSASDLQMNFMTLLVTQLQNQNPLEPMDNQDMAAQLAQFSQLQQLESMNNSFSQVLTSLQQGYASSLIGKDVSFATTADDGTQETQTGEVEEVVLDDGAIELIVGDHQVSLADVLSVRE
;
A
#
# COMPACT_ATOMS: atom_id res chain seq x y z
N MET A 1 15.65 -23.32 13.55
CA MET A 1 14.57 -23.11 14.54
C MET A 1 14.12 -21.66 14.40
N SER A 2 12.98 -21.42 13.74
CA SER A 2 12.38 -20.10 13.63
C SER A 2 10.94 -20.21 14.11
N THR A 3 10.66 -19.61 15.26
CA THR A 3 9.34 -19.49 15.84
C THR A 3 8.55 -18.46 15.04
N THR A 4 7.91 -18.89 13.95
CA THR A 4 6.88 -18.06 13.30
C THR A 4 5.65 -18.11 14.18
N GLY A 5 5.52 -17.12 15.07
CA GLY A 5 4.27 -16.85 15.76
C GLY A 5 3.20 -16.61 14.69
N THR A 6 2.14 -17.40 14.73
CA THR A 6 0.90 -17.16 13.99
C THR A 6 0.47 -15.72 14.23
N VAL A 7 0.57 -14.88 13.19
CA VAL A 7 -0.06 -13.57 13.18
C VAL A 7 -1.56 -13.82 13.26
N THR A 8 -2.15 -13.69 14.45
CA THR A 8 -3.61 -13.72 14.60
C THR A 8 -4.16 -12.59 13.75
N SER A 9 -4.81 -12.93 12.65
CA SER A 9 -5.32 -11.94 11.72
C SER A 9 -6.55 -11.26 12.31
N ALA A 10 -6.80 -10.02 11.88
CA ALA A 10 -8.05 -9.27 12.05
C ALA A 10 -9.32 -10.16 12.04
N SER A 11 -9.39 -10.97 10.98
CA SER A 11 -10.43 -11.93 10.68
C SER A 11 -10.56 -13.01 11.75
N ASP A 12 -9.46 -13.45 12.34
CA ASP A 12 -9.44 -14.48 13.38
C ASP A 12 -10.00 -13.93 14.70
N LEU A 13 -9.74 -12.66 15.03
CA LEU A 13 -10.34 -11.98 16.18
C LEU A 13 -11.85 -11.75 15.99
N GLN A 14 -12.28 -11.39 14.78
CA GLN A 14 -13.69 -11.24 14.43
C GLN A 14 -14.46 -12.59 14.47
N MET A 15 -13.84 -13.68 13.99
CA MET A 15 -14.40 -15.03 14.05
C MET A 15 -14.48 -15.56 15.49
N ASN A 16 -13.47 -15.31 16.31
CA ASN A 16 -13.50 -15.63 17.74
C ASN A 16 -14.60 -14.84 18.47
N PHE A 17 -14.81 -13.58 18.12
CA PHE A 17 -15.92 -12.77 18.66
C PHE A 17 -17.30 -13.31 18.28
N MET A 18 -17.52 -13.63 17.00
CA MET A 18 -18.78 -14.24 16.56
C MET A 18 -19.04 -15.58 17.25
N THR A 19 -18.00 -16.36 17.48
CA THR A 19 -18.07 -17.62 18.22
C THR A 19 -18.45 -17.37 19.69
N LEU A 20 -17.85 -16.38 20.34
CA LEU A 20 -18.19 -16.02 21.72
C LEU A 20 -19.59 -15.42 21.84
N LEU A 21 -20.03 -14.60 20.88
CA LEU A 21 -21.37 -14.01 20.84
C LEU A 21 -22.46 -15.09 20.66
N VAL A 22 -22.22 -16.07 19.79
CA VAL A 22 -23.09 -17.24 19.63
C VAL A 22 -23.08 -18.12 20.88
N THR A 23 -21.90 -18.33 21.49
CA THR A 23 -21.76 -19.13 22.72
C THR A 23 -22.45 -18.49 23.91
N GLN A 24 -22.43 -17.16 24.02
CA GLN A 24 -23.15 -16.40 25.05
C GLN A 24 -24.66 -16.47 24.81
N LEU A 25 -25.14 -16.25 23.58
CA LEU A 25 -26.56 -16.46 23.25
C LEU A 25 -27.06 -17.87 23.62
N GLN A 26 -26.19 -18.87 23.56
CA GLN A 26 -26.50 -20.25 23.97
C GLN A 26 -26.40 -20.52 25.48
N ASN A 27 -25.64 -19.73 26.25
CA ASN A 27 -25.33 -19.99 27.67
C ASN A 27 -25.70 -18.87 28.66
N GLN A 28 -26.37 -17.80 28.26
CA GLN A 28 -26.70 -16.69 29.18
C GLN A 28 -27.76 -17.10 30.22
N ASN A 29 -27.29 -17.34 31.44
CA ASN A 29 -28.09 -17.21 32.66
C ASN A 29 -28.23 -15.69 32.96
N PRO A 30 -29.45 -15.14 33.05
CA PRO A 30 -29.74 -13.69 32.93
C PRO A 30 -29.18 -12.74 34.02
N LEU A 31 -28.34 -13.21 34.94
CA LEU A 31 -27.97 -12.46 36.15
C LEU A 31 -26.59 -11.75 36.12
N GLU A 32 -25.72 -11.99 35.13
CA GLU A 32 -24.43 -11.27 35.03
C GLU A 32 -24.05 -10.94 33.56
N PRO A 33 -24.48 -9.79 33.02
CA PRO A 33 -24.24 -9.43 31.62
C PRO A 33 -22.97 -8.61 31.35
N MET A 34 -22.05 -8.42 32.32
CA MET A 34 -21.15 -7.25 32.29
C MET A 34 -19.81 -7.38 31.52
N ASP A 35 -19.27 -8.58 31.26
CA ASP A 35 -17.90 -8.69 30.70
C ASP A 35 -17.81 -8.61 29.15
N ASN A 36 -18.94 -8.80 28.45
CA ASN A 36 -18.92 -9.04 27.00
C ASN A 36 -19.11 -7.77 26.15
N GLN A 37 -19.65 -6.69 26.74
CA GLN A 37 -19.87 -5.44 26.03
C GLN A 37 -18.57 -4.64 25.84
N ASP A 38 -17.68 -4.62 26.83
CA ASP A 38 -16.43 -3.84 26.76
C ASP A 38 -15.45 -4.45 25.75
N MET A 39 -15.36 -5.78 25.68
CA MET A 39 -14.56 -6.46 24.65
C MET A 39 -15.15 -6.28 23.24
N ALA A 40 -16.48 -6.30 23.11
CA ALA A 40 -17.16 -6.02 21.84
C ALA A 40 -16.89 -4.58 21.36
N ALA A 41 -16.89 -3.61 22.28
CA ALA A 41 -16.57 -2.22 21.96
C ALA A 41 -15.12 -2.04 21.50
N GLN A 42 -14.16 -2.69 22.18
CA GLN A 42 -12.74 -2.64 21.79
C GLN A 42 -12.49 -3.35 20.44
N LEU A 43 -13.15 -4.47 20.19
CA LEU A 43 -13.07 -5.17 18.90
C LEU A 43 -13.71 -4.37 17.76
N ALA A 44 -14.84 -3.70 18.01
CA ALA A 44 -15.44 -2.81 17.04
C ALA A 44 -14.49 -1.65 16.69
N GLN A 45 -13.82 -1.07 17.69
CA GLN A 45 -12.82 -0.03 17.48
C GLN A 45 -11.61 -0.54 16.68
N PHE A 46 -11.11 -1.75 16.99
CA PHE A 46 -10.00 -2.36 16.27
C PHE A 46 -10.38 -2.73 14.82
N SER A 47 -11.58 -3.27 14.61
CA SER A 47 -12.11 -3.59 13.28
C SER A 47 -12.25 -2.34 12.42
N GLN A 48 -12.66 -1.21 13.01
CA GLN A 48 -12.70 0.08 12.30
C GLN A 48 -11.31 0.55 11.90
N LEU A 49 -10.31 0.44 12.79
CA LEU A 49 -8.92 0.81 12.47
C LEU A 49 -8.35 -0.06 11.35
N GLN A 50 -8.63 -1.37 11.37
CA GLN A 50 -8.19 -2.28 10.32
C GLN A 50 -8.90 -2.03 8.99
N GLN A 51 -10.19 -1.67 9.01
CA GLN A 51 -10.90 -1.26 7.81
C GLN A 51 -10.27 0.01 7.21
N LEU A 52 -9.86 0.97 8.05
CA LEU A 52 -9.15 2.17 7.61
C LEU A 52 -7.75 1.83 7.05
N GLU A 53 -7.02 0.93 7.68
CA GLU A 53 -5.72 0.45 7.19
C GLU A 53 -5.86 -0.26 5.83
N SER A 54 -6.83 -1.16 5.70
CA SER A 54 -7.15 -1.82 4.44
C SER A 54 -7.54 -0.82 3.36
N MET A 55 -8.31 0.21 3.71
CA MET A 55 -8.68 1.27 2.77
C MET A 55 -7.46 2.08 2.31
N ASN A 56 -6.54 2.43 3.22
CA ASN A 56 -5.30 3.11 2.88
C ASN A 56 -4.44 2.25 1.94
N ASN A 57 -4.30 0.95 2.23
CA ASN A 57 -3.55 0.03 1.37
C ASN A 57 -4.16 -0.09 -0.03
N SER A 58 -5.49 -0.22 -0.12
CA SER A 58 -6.19 -0.22 -1.41
C SER A 58 -5.98 1.10 -2.16
N PHE A 59 -6.00 2.23 -1.46
CA PHE A 59 -5.75 3.54 -2.08
C PHE A 59 -4.32 3.67 -2.63
N SER A 60 -3.33 3.20 -1.87
CA SER A 60 -1.94 3.14 -2.34
C SER A 60 -1.79 2.26 -3.59
N GLN A 61 -2.43 1.09 -3.63
CA GLN A 61 -2.41 0.22 -4.81
C GLN A 61 -3.04 0.87 -6.05
N VAL A 62 -4.15 1.59 -5.86
CA VAL A 62 -4.81 2.35 -6.94
C VAL A 62 -3.88 3.45 -7.45
N LEU A 63 -3.22 4.19 -6.54
CA LEU A 63 -2.27 5.22 -6.91
C LEU A 63 -1.10 4.66 -7.74
N THR A 64 -0.50 3.55 -7.29
CA THR A 64 0.56 2.85 -8.05
C THR A 64 0.07 2.42 -9.42
N SER A 65 -1.15 1.89 -9.53
CA SER A 65 -1.73 1.47 -10.81
C SER A 65 -1.92 2.65 -11.79
N LEU A 66 -2.38 3.80 -11.27
CA LEU A 66 -2.53 5.02 -12.07
C LEU A 66 -1.18 5.55 -12.55
N GLN A 67 -0.18 5.59 -11.67
CA GLN A 67 1.17 6.00 -12.02
C GLN A 67 1.79 5.04 -13.05
N GLN A 68 1.55 3.73 -12.93
CA GLN A 68 2.05 2.74 -13.88
C GLN A 68 1.42 2.93 -15.27
N GLY A 69 0.12 3.21 -15.33
CA GLY A 69 -0.57 3.54 -16.58
C GLY A 69 -0.02 4.82 -17.22
N TYR A 70 0.24 5.86 -16.42
CA TYR A 70 0.88 7.08 -16.90
C TYR A 70 2.30 6.82 -17.41
N ALA A 71 3.12 6.12 -16.64
CA ALA A 71 4.48 5.77 -17.04
C ALA A 71 4.50 4.93 -18.34
N SER A 72 3.58 3.97 -18.49
CA SER A 72 3.43 3.19 -19.73
C SER A 72 3.11 4.06 -20.94
N SER A 73 2.41 5.18 -20.74
CA SER A 73 2.12 6.15 -21.80
C SER A 73 3.31 7.04 -22.19
N LEU A 74 4.38 7.01 -21.39
CA LEU A 74 5.63 7.73 -21.67
C LEU A 74 6.58 6.93 -22.55
N ILE A 75 6.40 5.61 -22.66
CA ILE A 75 7.23 4.76 -23.53
C ILE A 75 7.17 5.31 -24.97
N GLY A 76 8.34 5.54 -25.56
CA GLY A 76 8.51 6.13 -26.89
C GLY A 76 8.32 7.65 -26.94
N LYS A 77 8.20 8.33 -25.80
CA LYS A 77 8.18 9.80 -25.71
C LYS A 77 9.52 10.32 -25.23
N ASP A 78 9.88 11.52 -25.70
CA ASP A 78 11.04 12.25 -25.19
C ASP A 78 10.70 12.89 -23.84
N VAL A 79 11.45 12.55 -22.80
CA VAL A 79 11.32 13.12 -21.46
C VAL A 79 12.57 13.90 -21.09
N SER A 80 12.40 15.05 -20.44
CA SER A 80 13.49 15.76 -19.77
C SER A 80 13.45 15.45 -18.28
N PHE A 81 14.58 15.06 -17.71
CA PHE A 81 14.72 14.66 -16.32
C PHE A 81 15.93 15.32 -15.66
N ALA A 82 15.86 15.46 -14.33
CA ALA A 82 16.98 15.93 -13.54
C ALA A 82 17.95 14.77 -13.25
N THR A 83 19.23 14.97 -13.54
CA THR A 83 20.31 14.10 -13.09
C THR A 83 21.26 14.88 -12.19
N THR A 84 21.87 14.21 -11.22
CA THR A 84 22.90 14.82 -10.38
C THR A 84 24.25 14.38 -10.91
N ALA A 85 25.04 15.33 -11.41
CA ALA A 85 26.40 15.08 -11.84
C ALA A 85 27.31 14.75 -10.65
N ASP A 86 28.48 14.16 -10.91
CA ASP A 86 29.46 13.76 -9.89
C ASP A 86 29.96 14.93 -9.00
N ASP A 87 29.78 16.17 -9.46
CA ASP A 87 30.12 17.40 -8.74
C ASP A 87 28.97 17.95 -7.87
N GLY A 88 27.82 17.26 -7.84
CA GLY A 88 26.62 17.65 -7.11
C GLY A 88 25.75 18.71 -7.80
N THR A 89 26.07 19.10 -9.03
CA THR A 89 25.21 19.98 -9.82
C THR A 89 24.02 19.20 -10.39
N GLN A 90 22.85 19.83 -10.40
CA GLN A 90 21.69 19.27 -11.10
C GLN A 90 21.74 19.69 -12.56
N GLU A 91 21.83 18.72 -13.43
CA GLU A 91 21.74 18.92 -14.87
C GLU A 91 20.40 18.38 -15.38
N THR A 92 19.86 19.03 -16.41
CA THR A 92 18.70 18.51 -17.13
C THR A 92 19.18 17.74 -18.34
N GLN A 93 18.82 16.47 -18.41
CA GLN A 93 19.05 15.63 -19.59
C GLN A 93 17.72 15.29 -20.25
N THR A 94 17.78 14.97 -21.54
CA THR A 94 16.61 14.60 -22.34
C THR A 94 16.90 13.29 -23.05
N GLY A 95 15.92 12.39 -23.09
CA GLY A 95 15.99 11.18 -23.90
C GLY A 95 14.63 10.50 -24.04
N GLU A 96 14.56 9.51 -24.93
CA GLU A 96 13.37 8.71 -25.18
C GLU A 96 13.21 7.63 -24.11
N VAL A 97 12.01 7.45 -23.58
CA VAL A 97 11.71 6.36 -22.63
C VAL A 97 11.63 5.04 -23.39
N GLU A 98 12.54 4.12 -23.09
CA GLU A 98 12.62 2.81 -23.72
C GLU A 98 11.81 1.75 -22.95
N GLU A 99 11.83 1.82 -21.62
CA GLU A 99 11.19 0.82 -20.76
C GLU A 99 10.64 1.47 -19.47
N VAL A 100 9.63 0.82 -18.89
CA VAL A 100 9.07 1.16 -17.58
C VAL A 100 9.16 -0.05 -16.69
N VAL A 101 9.82 0.10 -15.55
CA VAL A 101 10.03 -0.98 -14.57
C VAL A 101 9.39 -0.58 -13.25
N LEU A 102 8.84 -1.57 -12.56
CA LEU A 102 8.39 -1.43 -11.18
C LEU A 102 9.46 -2.11 -10.30
N ASP A 103 10.26 -1.32 -9.61
CA ASP A 103 11.28 -1.81 -8.66
C ASP A 103 10.95 -1.35 -7.24
N ASP A 104 10.93 -2.29 -6.30
CA ASP A 104 10.53 -2.09 -4.88
C ASP A 104 9.23 -1.26 -4.67
N GLY A 105 8.30 -1.32 -5.62
CA GLY A 105 7.04 -0.55 -5.60
C GLY A 105 7.14 0.90 -6.08
N ALA A 106 8.34 1.36 -6.46
CA ALA A 106 8.57 2.61 -7.17
C ALA A 106 8.56 2.37 -8.69
N ILE A 107 8.05 3.35 -9.44
CA ILE A 107 8.02 3.29 -10.90
C ILE A 107 9.22 4.04 -11.43
N GLU A 108 10.01 3.34 -12.23
CA GLU A 108 11.22 3.86 -12.84
C GLU A 108 11.14 3.74 -14.36
N LEU A 109 11.66 4.76 -15.02
CA LEU A 109 11.73 4.89 -16.46
C LEU A 109 13.18 4.63 -16.87
N ILE A 110 13.37 3.80 -17.90
CA ILE A 110 14.67 3.58 -18.50
C ILE A 110 14.79 4.50 -19.72
N VAL A 111 15.74 5.41 -19.66
CA VAL A 111 16.04 6.39 -20.72
C VAL A 111 17.49 6.22 -21.14
N GLY A 112 17.73 5.39 -22.15
CA GLY A 112 19.07 4.88 -22.49
C GLY A 112 19.70 4.13 -21.31
N ASP A 113 20.87 4.58 -20.86
CA ASP A 113 21.59 3.98 -19.72
C ASP A 113 21.14 4.54 -18.34
N HIS A 114 20.15 5.45 -18.31
CA HIS A 114 19.70 6.09 -17.08
C HIS A 114 18.39 5.50 -16.57
N GLN A 115 18.37 5.16 -15.29
CA GLN A 115 17.17 4.82 -14.54
C GLN A 115 16.66 6.09 -13.85
N VAL A 116 15.46 6.52 -14.23
CA VAL A 116 14.88 7.81 -13.84
C VAL A 116 13.58 7.56 -13.10
N SER A 117 13.48 8.07 -11.88
CA SER A 117 12.20 8.02 -11.15
C SER A 117 11.15 8.87 -11.85
N LEU A 118 9.90 8.40 -11.87
CA LEU A 118 8.78 9.18 -12.40
C LEU A 118 8.66 10.57 -11.73
N ALA A 119 9.14 10.72 -10.50
CA ALA A 119 9.14 11.99 -9.76
C ALA A 119 10.17 13.01 -10.28
N ASP A 120 11.24 12.55 -10.94
CA ASP A 120 12.35 13.40 -11.41
C ASP A 120 12.14 13.86 -12.87
N VAL A 121 11.04 13.45 -13.50
CA VAL A 121 10.63 13.90 -14.83
C VAL A 121 10.11 15.32 -14.76
N LEU A 122 10.76 16.23 -15.49
CA LEU A 122 10.44 17.66 -15.53
C LEU A 122 9.45 17.99 -16.66
N SER A 123 9.60 17.36 -17.82
CA SER A 123 8.70 17.58 -18.96
C SER A 123 8.66 16.37 -19.90
N VAL A 124 7.58 16.28 -20.68
CA VAL A 124 7.34 15.23 -21.69
C VAL A 124 7.02 15.92 -23.02
N ARG A 125 7.64 15.47 -24.10
CA ARG A 125 7.45 15.98 -25.46
C ARG A 125 7.20 14.82 -26.44
N GLU A 126 6.36 15.08 -27.44
CA GLU A 126 6.11 14.20 -28.60
C GLU A 126 6.94 14.59 -29.82
#